data_AF-A0AAW6JTU0-F1
#
_entry.id   AF-A0AAW6JTU0-F1
#
_cell.length_a   1.000
_cell.length_b   1.000
_cell.length_c   1.000
_cell.angle_alpha   90.00
_cell.angle_beta   90.00
_cell.angle_gamma   90.00
#
_symmetry.space_group_name_H-M   'P 1'
#
loop_
_entity.id
_entity.type
_entity.pdbx_description
1 polymer ?
#
loop_
_entity_poly.entity_id
_entity_poly.type
_entity_poly.pdbx_seq_one_letter_code
_entity_poly.pdbx_strand_id
1 'polypeptide(L)' 'MMKVTITLEEDILRFIDQQAKGNRSGYINALLAEQRRKILEAEIIAALEEDAKDLEYQNEISAWDNVAGDGINARG' A
#
# COMPACT_ATOMS: atom_id res chain seq x y z
N MET A 1 0.26 16.55 15.30
CA MET A 1 0.94 16.83 14.02
C MET A 1 2.29 17.46 14.34
N MET A 2 3.38 16.94 13.80
CA MET A 2 4.74 17.45 14.06
C MET A 2 5.17 18.38 12.92
N LYS A 3 5.87 19.47 13.26
CA LYS A 3 6.47 20.37 12.27
C LYS A 3 7.94 19.99 12.10
N VAL A 4 8.37 19.89 10.85
CA VAL A 4 9.75 19.58 10.48
C VAL A 4 10.19 20.58 9.41
N THR A 5 11.47 20.98 9.46
CA THR A 5 12.09 21.77 8.41
C THR A 5 12.88 20.82 7.52
N ILE A 6 12.65 20.90 6.21
CA ILE A 6 13.35 20.10 5.20
C ILE A 6 13.90 21.05 4.13
N THR A 7 15.02 20.67 3.52
CA THR A 7 15.57 21.36 2.35
C THR A 7 15.01 20.70 1.10
N LEU A 8 14.53 21.51 0.16
CA LEU A 8 14.04 21.08 -1.15
C LEU A 8 14.73 21.90 -2.22
N GLU A 9 14.97 21.29 -3.38
CA GLU A 9 15.43 22.02 -4.57
C GLU A 9 14.32 22.98 -5.04
N GLU A 10 14.74 24.07 -5.70
CA GLU A 10 13.84 25.15 -6.09
C GLU A 10 12.75 24.68 -7.06
N ASP A 11 13.11 23.84 -8.01
CA ASP A 11 12.19 23.23 -8.97
C ASP A 11 11.17 22.31 -8.29
N ILE A 12 11.59 21.51 -7.30
CA ILE A 12 10.72 20.66 -6.50
C ILE A 12 9.73 21.52 -5.69
N LEU A 13 10.20 22.61 -5.09
CA LEU A 13 9.33 23.53 -4.36
C LEU A 13 8.30 24.17 -5.29
N ARG A 14 8.71 24.61 -6.49
CA ARG A 14 7.80 25.15 -7.52
C ARG A 14 6.77 24.13 -7.98
N PHE A 15 7.16 22.87 -8.14
CA PHE A 15 6.23 21.78 -8.47
C PHE A 15 5.20 21.58 -7.36
N ILE A 16 5.64 21.51 -6.10
CA ILE A 16 4.74 21.39 -4.96
C ILE A 16 3.78 22.57 -4.92
N ASP A 17 4.23 23.79 -5.17
CA ASP A 17 3.39 24.99 -5.18
C ASP A 17 2.26 24.93 -6.21
N GLN A 18 2.57 24.44 -7.41
CA GLN A 18 1.57 24.28 -8.47
C GLN A 18 0.51 23.24 -8.10
N GLN A 19 0.90 22.15 -7.44
CA GLN A 19 -0.01 21.05 -7.11
C GLN A 19 -0.79 21.28 -5.81
N ALA A 20 -0.17 21.94 -4.83
CA ALA A 20 -0.69 22.04 -3.48
C ALA A 20 -1.87 23.01 -3.31
N LYS A 21 -2.14 23.88 -4.30
CA LYS A 21 -3.24 24.87 -4.28
C LYS A 21 -3.29 25.67 -2.96
N GLY A 22 -2.13 26.00 -2.40
CA GLY A 22 -2.00 26.74 -1.13
C GLY A 22 -1.82 25.89 0.14
N ASN A 23 -1.93 24.55 0.08
CA ASN A 23 -1.68 23.66 1.24
C ASN A 23 -0.55 22.66 0.96
N ARG A 24 0.70 23.14 1.05
CA ARG A 24 1.92 22.35 0.80
C ARG A 24 2.01 21.13 1.71
N SER A 25 1.80 21.32 3.01
CA SER A 25 1.87 20.22 3.98
C SER A 25 0.81 19.15 3.72
N GLY A 26 -0.41 19.55 3.35
CA GLY A 26 -1.47 18.62 2.97
C GLY A 26 -1.10 17.80 1.74
N TYR A 27 -0.60 18.45 0.69
CA TYR A 27 -0.15 17.78 -0.52
C TYR A 27 1.00 16.81 -0.27
N ILE A 28 2.05 17.26 0.44
CA ILE A 28 3.21 16.43 0.78
C ILE A 28 2.79 15.22 1.61
N ASN A 29 1.94 15.41 2.62
CA ASN A 29 1.45 14.30 3.43
C ASN A 29 0.63 13.28 2.60
N ALA A 30 -0.21 13.75 1.69
CA ALA A 30 -0.97 12.86 0.80
C ALA A 30 -0.03 12.07 -0.14
N LEU A 31 0.95 12.75 -0.74
CA LEU A 31 1.95 12.13 -1.60
C LEU A 31 2.76 11.06 -0.86
N LEU A 32 3.24 11.38 0.36
CA LEU A 32 3.98 10.42 1.18
C LEU A 32 3.11 9.24 1.62
N ALA A 33 1.84 9.47 1.95
CA ALA A 33 0.92 8.40 2.28
C ALA A 33 0.66 7.47 1.08
N GLU A 34 0.55 8.03 -0.11
CA GLU A 34 0.43 7.25 -1.35
C GLU A 34 1.70 6.45 -1.63
N GLN A 35 2.87 7.07 -1.51
CA GLN A 35 4.14 6.38 -1.72
C GLN A 35 4.33 5.22 -0.72
N ARG A 36 3.95 5.43 0.55
CA ARG A 36 3.96 4.35 1.55
C ARG A 36 3.04 3.20 1.18
N ARG A 37 1.85 3.48 0.64
CA ARG A 37 0.93 2.42 0.16
C ARG A 37 1.55 1.64 -1.00
N LYS A 38 2.17 2.33 -1.98
CA LYS A 38 2.83 1.68 -3.13
C LYS A 38 3.98 0.77 -2.70
N ILE A 39 4.78 1.21 -1.74
CA ILE A 39 5.88 0.39 -1.19
C ILE A 39 5.31 -0.86 -0.52
N LEU A 40 4.30 -0.70 0.34
CA LEU A 40 3.67 -1.84 1.01
C LEU A 40 3.02 -2.82 0.03
N GLU A 41 2.34 -2.31 -1.00
CA GLU A 41 1.75 -3.14 -2.06
C GLU A 41 2.81 -3.95 -2.79
N ALA A 42 3.94 -3.34 -3.14
CA ALA A 42 5.06 -4.04 -3.77
C ALA A 42 5.68 -5.11 -2.86
N GLU A 43 5.82 -4.84 -1.56
CA GLU A 43 6.28 -5.81 -0.57
C GLU A 43 5.33 -7.00 -0.45
N ILE A 44 4.01 -6.74 -0.40
CA ILE A 44 2.99 -7.79 -0.36
C ILE A 44 3.04 -8.64 -1.64
N ILE A 45 3.12 -8.01 -2.82
CA ILE A 45 3.22 -8.74 -4.09
C ILE A 45 4.46 -9.63 -4.09
N ALA A 46 5.61 -9.10 -3.67
CA ALA A 46 6.85 -9.88 -3.62
C ALA A 46 6.75 -11.08 -2.68
N ALA A 47 6.15 -10.91 -1.49
CA ALA A 47 5.92 -12.00 -0.55
C ALA A 47 4.97 -13.06 -1.14
N LEU A 48 3.87 -12.64 -1.77
CA LEU A 48 2.92 -13.54 -2.41
C LEU A 48 3.56 -14.30 -3.60
N GLU A 49 4.45 -13.67 -4.35
CA GLU A 49 5.21 -14.33 -5.43
C GLU A 49 6.23 -15.34 -4.91
N GLU A 50 6.77 -15.15 -3.72
CA GLU A 50 7.64 -16.12 -3.04
C GLU A 50 6.81 -17.31 -2.56
N ASP A 51 5.72 -17.05 -1.84
CA ASP A 51 4.75 -18.03 -1.37
C ASP A 51 4.12 -18.86 -2.52
N ALA A 52 3.93 -18.26 -3.70
CA ALA A 52 3.44 -18.94 -4.89
C ALA A 52 4.40 -20.02 -5.42
N LYS A 53 5.69 -19.91 -5.10
CA LYS A 53 6.72 -20.89 -5.51
C LYS A 53 6.87 -22.02 -4.49
N ASP A 54 6.33 -21.87 -3.29
CA ASP A 54 6.35 -22.88 -2.24
C ASP A 54 5.20 -23.88 -2.42
N LEU A 55 5.54 -25.09 -2.86
CA LEU A 55 4.57 -26.15 -3.12
C LEU A 55 3.86 -26.62 -1.84
N GLU A 56 4.52 -26.60 -0.68
CA GLU A 56 3.91 -26.99 0.60
C GLU A 56 2.85 -25.95 1.01
N TYR A 57 3.20 -24.67 0.91
CA TYR A 57 2.27 -23.58 1.17
C TYR A 57 1.07 -23.56 0.20
N GLN A 58 1.29 -23.81 -1.09
CA GLN A 58 0.19 -23.91 -2.07
C GLN A 58 -0.74 -25.11 -1.80
N ASN A 59 -0.21 -26.23 -1.32
CA ASN A 59 -1.03 -27.37 -0.91
C ASN A 59 -1.87 -27.04 0.32
N GLU A 60 -1.31 -26.28 1.27
CA GLU A 60 -2.07 -25.77 2.40
C GLU A 60 -3.19 -24.84 1.93
N ILE A 61 -2.91 -23.83 1.10
CA ILE A 61 -3.94 -22.95 0.52
C ILE A 61 -5.06 -23.74 -0.15
N SER A 62 -4.71 -24.78 -0.91
CA SER A 62 -5.69 -25.65 -1.59
C SER A 62 -6.57 -26.43 -0.61
N ALA A 63 -6.05 -26.79 0.55
CA ALA A 63 -6.84 -27.40 1.62
C ALA A 63 -7.83 -26.39 2.23
N TRP A 64 -7.40 -25.14 2.45
CA TRP A 64 -8.24 -24.05 2.97
C TRP A 64 -9.32 -23.59 1.98
N ASP A 65 -9.10 -23.72 0.68
CA ASP A 65 -10.11 -23.37 -0.34
C ASP A 65 -11.43 -24.12 -0.16
N ASN A 66 -11.38 -25.36 0.35
CA ASN A 66 -12.58 -26.18 0.59
C ASN A 66 -13.57 -25.57 1.60
N VAL A 67 -13.09 -24.71 2.51
CA VAL A 67 -13.91 -24.05 3.54
C VAL A 67 -14.17 -22.57 3.22
N ALA A 68 -13.66 -22.05 2.09
CA ALA A 68 -13.80 -20.63 1.74
C ALA A 68 -15.26 -20.20 1.53
N GLY A 69 -16.15 -21.14 1.22
CA GLY A 69 -17.59 -20.93 1.05
C GLY A 69 -18.43 -21.15 2.30
N ASP A 70 -17.84 -21.60 3.41
CA ASP A 70 -18.60 -21.93 4.61
C ASP A 70 -19.31 -20.68 5.16
N GLY A 71 -20.62 -20.80 5.41
CA GLY A 71 -21.46 -19.69 5.88
C GLY A 71 -21.97 -18.75 4.78
N ILE A 72 -21.41 -18.79 3.56
CA ILE A 72 -21.95 -18.03 2.42
C ILE A 72 -23.23 -18.74 1.93
N ASN A 73 -24.38 -18.12 2.16
CA ASN A 73 -25.73 -18.66 1.96
C ASN A 73 -26.25 -19.61 3.05
N ALA A 74 -25.58 -19.71 4.21
CA ALA A 74 -26.17 -20.39 5.34
C ALA A 74 -27.38 -19.59 5.85
N ARG A 75 -28.60 -20.07 5.58
CA ARG A 75 -29.81 -19.58 6.25
C ARG A 75 -29.90 -20.24 7.62
N GLY A 76 -29.42 -19.53 8.65
CA GLY A 76 -29.68 -19.82 10.06
C GLY A 76 -28.78 -20.88 10.66
#